data_AF-A0A966PY71-F1
#
_entry.id   AF-A0A966PY71-F1
#
_cell.length_a   1.000
_cell.length_b   1.000
_cell.length_c   1.000
_cell.angle_alpha   90.00
_cell.angle_beta   90.00
_cell.angle_gamma   90.00
#
_symmetry.space_group_name_H-M   'P 1'
#
loop_
_entity.id
_entity.type
_entity.pdbx_description
1 polymer ?
#
loop_
_entity_poly.entity_id
_entity_poly.type
_entity_poly.pdbx_seq_one_letter_code
_entity_poly.pdbx_strand_id
1 'polypeptide(L)'
;MTRLRTILNKYKGKPLKVIEKEEVKDNVNHPSHYTQGNIECIDAIAEATKHLLGIAAVCVANIIKYVWRYPFKNGLEDLYKARWYLNTLIEHEEEKKKNQS
;
A
#
# COMPACT_ATOMS: atom_id res chain seq x y z
N MET A 1 -10.62 49.15 -20.43
CA MET A 1 -11.01 47.82 -19.90
C MET A 1 -10.44 46.66 -20.72
N THR A 2 -9.15 46.69 -21.10
CA THR A 2 -8.52 45.57 -21.86
C THR A 2 -7.08 45.28 -21.43
N ARG A 3 -6.39 46.22 -20.76
CA ARG A 3 -4.97 46.07 -20.39
C ARG A 3 -4.73 45.30 -19.07
N LEU A 4 -5.71 45.26 -18.16
CA LEU A 4 -5.68 44.43 -16.94
C LEU A 4 -6.02 42.95 -17.23
N ARG A 5 -6.88 42.68 -18.22
CA ARG A 5 -7.22 41.30 -18.64
C ARG A 5 -6.02 40.59 -19.30
N THR A 6 -5.17 41.32 -20.03
CA THR A 6 -3.96 40.75 -20.66
C THR A 6 -2.91 40.34 -19.63
N ILE A 7 -2.73 41.10 -18.54
CA ILE A 7 -1.77 40.77 -17.48
C ILE A 7 -2.24 39.54 -16.70
N LEU A 8 -3.53 39.45 -16.40
CA LEU A 8 -4.12 38.28 -15.73
C LEU A 8 -4.09 37.00 -16.58
N ASN A 9 -4.23 37.09 -17.91
CA ASN A 9 -4.12 35.91 -18.80
C ASN A 9 -2.69 35.43 -19.02
N LYS A 10 -1.66 36.26 -18.82
CA LYS A 10 -0.25 35.84 -18.91
C LYS A 10 0.14 34.83 -17.82
N TYR A 11 -0.57 34.84 -16.69
CA TYR A 11 -0.29 33.98 -15.52
C TYR A 11 -1.38 32.95 -15.23
N LYS A 12 -2.40 32.81 -16.09
CA LYS A 12 -3.32 31.67 -16.03
C LYS A 12 -2.62 30.41 -16.58
N GLY A 13 -2.14 29.55 -15.69
CA GLY A 13 -1.84 28.15 -16.03
C GLY A 13 -0.36 27.76 -16.13
N LYS A 14 0.57 28.55 -15.59
CA LYS A 14 1.93 28.02 -15.32
C LYS A 14 2.04 27.70 -13.84
N PRO A 15 2.20 26.43 -13.44
CA PRO A 15 2.51 26.11 -12.06
C PRO A 15 3.83 26.81 -11.68
N LEU A 16 3.87 27.37 -10.46
CA LEU A 16 5.10 27.87 -9.86
C LEU A 16 6.17 26.77 -9.94
N LYS A 17 7.43 27.13 -10.23
CA LYS A 17 8.56 26.22 -10.06
C LYS A 17 8.61 25.88 -8.57
N VAL A 18 7.96 24.79 -8.20
CA VAL A 18 8.24 24.07 -6.97
C VAL A 18 9.69 23.64 -7.13
N ILE A 19 10.55 24.08 -6.21
CA ILE A 19 11.86 23.51 -6.06
C ILE A 19 11.57 22.07 -5.65
N GLU A 20 11.55 21.15 -6.62
CA GLU A 20 11.48 19.72 -6.34
C GLU A 20 12.70 19.42 -5.48
N LYS A 21 12.45 19.26 -4.18
CA LYS A 21 13.38 18.54 -3.32
C LYS A 21 13.48 17.19 -3.98
N GLU A 22 14.62 16.86 -4.59
CA GLU A 22 14.89 15.53 -5.08
C GLU A 22 14.69 14.59 -3.89
N GLU A 23 13.51 13.98 -3.81
CA GLU A 23 13.31 12.79 -3.01
C GLU A 23 14.16 11.74 -3.71
N VAL A 24 15.34 11.54 -3.15
CA VAL A 24 16.12 10.33 -3.36
C VAL A 24 15.12 9.20 -3.17
N LYS A 25 14.73 8.55 -4.27
CA LYS A 25 13.85 7.38 -4.26
C LYS A 25 14.54 6.30 -3.46
N ASP A 26 14.30 6.29 -2.17
CA ASP A 26 14.70 5.20 -1.30
C ASP A 26 13.76 4.04 -1.57
N ASN A 27 14.07 3.28 -2.62
CA ASN A 27 13.29 2.10 -3.00
C ASN A 27 13.35 1.00 -1.93
N VAL A 28 14.20 1.15 -0.90
CA VAL A 28 14.33 0.19 0.20
C VAL A 28 13.35 0.54 1.31
N ASN A 29 13.31 1.81 1.74
CA ASN A 29 12.46 2.25 2.85
C ASN A 29 11.10 2.80 2.41
N HIS A 30 10.98 3.30 1.18
CA HIS A 30 9.75 3.88 0.61
C HIS A 30 9.51 3.41 -0.83
N PRO A 31 9.25 2.10 -1.06
CA PRO A 31 8.99 1.63 -2.42
C PRO A 31 7.73 2.28 -2.95
N SER A 32 7.81 2.90 -4.13
CA SER A 32 6.73 3.71 -4.75
C SER A 32 5.38 2.97 -4.96
N HIS A 33 5.37 1.66 -4.76
CA HIS A 33 4.21 0.77 -4.89
C HIS A 33 3.56 0.41 -3.54
N TYR A 34 4.04 1.00 -2.43
CA TYR A 34 3.46 0.90 -1.08
C TYR A 34 3.10 2.27 -0.48
N THR A 35 3.42 3.38 -1.16
CA THR A 35 3.32 4.75 -0.64
C THR A 35 2.19 5.59 -1.23
N GLN A 36 1.10 4.97 -1.68
CA GLN A 36 -0.11 5.73 -2.05
C GLN A 36 -0.95 6.06 -0.81
N GLY A 37 -0.51 7.03 -0.02
CA GLY A 37 -1.22 7.53 1.17
C GLY A 37 -0.29 8.10 2.24
N ASN A 38 -0.86 8.56 3.36
CA ASN A 38 -0.11 9.04 4.53
C ASN A 38 0.37 7.90 5.46
N ILE A 39 0.16 6.63 5.06
CA ILE A 39 0.41 5.46 5.90
C ILE A 39 1.34 4.52 5.14
N GLU A 40 2.47 4.18 5.75
CA GLU A 40 3.41 3.20 5.22
C GLU A 40 2.82 1.78 5.35
N CYS A 41 2.95 0.97 4.30
CA CYS A 41 2.40 -0.38 4.27
C CYS A 41 2.96 -1.26 5.42
N ILE A 42 4.21 -1.04 5.80
CA ILE A 42 4.84 -1.76 6.92
C ILE A 42 4.17 -1.45 8.26
N ASP A 43 3.78 -0.19 8.51
CA ASP A 43 3.12 0.21 9.75
C ASP A 43 1.71 -0.42 9.85
N ALA A 44 0.98 -0.42 8.73
CA ALA A 44 -0.32 -1.07 8.66
C ALA A 44 -0.23 -2.58 8.89
N ILE A 45 0.79 -3.24 8.33
CA ILE A 45 1.05 -4.67 8.56
C ILE A 45 1.45 -4.93 10.02
N ALA A 46 2.33 -4.10 10.59
CA ALA A 46 2.76 -4.21 11.98
C ALA A 46 1.56 -4.11 12.93
N GLU A 47 0.71 -3.11 12.72
CA GLU A 47 -0.50 -2.91 13.53
C GLU A 47 -1.51 -4.06 13.35
N ALA A 48 -1.72 -4.54 12.12
CA ALA A 48 -2.64 -5.65 11.86
C ALA A 48 -2.16 -7.00 12.41
N THR A 49 -0.85 -7.16 12.62
CA THR A 49 -0.23 -8.43 13.08
C THR A 49 0.21 -8.41 14.54
N LYS A 50 0.05 -7.28 15.26
CA LYS A 50 0.61 -7.07 16.62
C LYS A 50 0.21 -8.08 17.69
N HIS A 51 -0.91 -8.77 17.52
CA HIS A 51 -1.42 -9.80 18.44
C HIS A 51 -1.44 -11.20 17.83
N LEU A 52 -0.93 -11.35 16.61
CA LEU A 52 -0.85 -12.61 15.90
C LEU A 52 0.54 -13.21 16.07
N LEU A 53 0.60 -14.54 16.13
CA LEU A 53 1.86 -15.28 16.23
C LEU A 53 1.91 -16.40 15.18
N GLY A 54 3.12 -16.80 14.82
CA GLY A 54 3.37 -17.92 13.91
C GLY A 54 2.72 -17.74 12.54
N ILE A 55 2.15 -18.83 12.02
CA ILE A 55 1.54 -18.89 10.68
C ILE A 55 0.45 -17.82 10.49
N ALA A 56 -0.32 -17.50 11.54
CA ALA A 56 -1.39 -16.51 11.45
C ALA A 56 -0.85 -15.10 11.12
N ALA A 57 0.22 -14.68 11.79
CA ALA A 57 0.86 -13.37 11.53
C ALA A 57 1.42 -13.31 10.10
N VAL A 58 2.09 -14.37 9.65
CA VAL A 58 2.67 -14.46 8.31
C VAL A 58 1.59 -14.39 7.23
N CYS A 59 0.49 -15.11 7.41
CA CYS A 59 -0.61 -15.09 6.44
C CYS A 59 -1.26 -13.71 6.36
N VAL A 60 -1.60 -13.10 7.50
CA VAL A 60 -2.24 -11.77 7.54
C VAL A 60 -1.34 -10.70 6.91
N ALA A 61 -0.04 -10.68 7.24
CA ALA A 61 0.91 -9.75 6.61
C ALA A 61 0.95 -9.88 5.08
N ASN A 62 0.97 -11.12 4.57
CA ASN A 62 1.02 -11.37 3.12
C ASN A 62 -0.30 -11.03 2.43
N ILE A 63 -1.45 -11.33 3.04
CA ILE A 63 -2.77 -10.95 2.51
C ILE A 63 -2.82 -9.43 2.32
N ILE A 64 -2.48 -8.66 3.37
CA ILE A 64 -2.46 -7.19 3.31
C ILE A 64 -1.49 -6.71 2.22
N LYS A 65 -0.26 -7.22 2.21
CA LYS A 65 0.76 -6.86 1.22
C LYS A 65 0.29 -7.05 -0.21
N TYR A 66 -0.32 -8.19 -0.53
CA TYR A 66 -0.77 -8.49 -1.89
C TYR A 66 -2.03 -7.74 -2.29
N VAL A 67 -3.00 -7.58 -1.38
CA VAL A 67 -4.21 -6.78 -1.62
C VAL A 67 -3.88 -5.30 -1.78
N TRP A 68 -2.88 -4.78 -1.05
CA TRP A 68 -2.45 -3.40 -1.25
C TRP A 68 -1.78 -3.23 -2.62
N ARG A 69 -0.92 -4.17 -3.00
CA ARG A 69 -0.04 -4.05 -4.15
C ARG A 69 -0.72 -4.35 -5.49
N TYR A 70 -1.80 -5.12 -5.52
CA TYR A 70 -2.40 -5.60 -6.76
C TYR A 70 -2.71 -4.51 -7.80
N PRO A 71 -3.22 -3.31 -7.45
CA PRO A 71 -3.57 -2.31 -8.46
C PRO A 71 -2.34 -1.71 -9.17
N PHE A 72 -1.14 -1.89 -8.59
CA PHE A 72 0.06 -1.15 -8.96
C PHE A 72 1.21 -2.02 -9.45
N LYS A 73 1.12 -3.35 -9.30
CA LYS A 73 2.23 -4.26 -9.66
C LYS A 73 1.80 -5.43 -10.54
N ASN A 74 1.13 -6.43 -9.97
CA ASN A 74 0.89 -7.70 -10.68
C ASN A 74 -0.60 -8.01 -10.92
N GLY A 75 -1.52 -7.11 -10.59
CA GLY A 75 -2.95 -7.30 -10.83
C GLY A 75 -3.49 -8.60 -10.23
N LEU A 76 -4.16 -9.40 -11.06
CA LEU A 76 -4.79 -10.66 -10.64
C LEU A 76 -3.83 -11.65 -9.97
N GLU A 77 -2.54 -11.65 -10.34
CA GLU A 77 -1.57 -12.57 -9.73
C GLU A 77 -1.40 -12.31 -8.23
N ASP A 78 -1.38 -11.04 -7.81
CA ASP A 78 -1.31 -10.69 -6.39
C ASP A 78 -2.61 -11.09 -5.66
N LEU A 79 -3.77 -10.96 -6.31
CA LEU A 79 -5.03 -11.44 -5.73
C LEU A 79 -5.03 -12.97 -5.55
N TYR A 80 -4.47 -13.73 -6.49
CA TYR A 80 -4.33 -15.18 -6.33
C TYR A 80 -3.38 -15.56 -5.20
N LYS A 81 -2.28 -14.81 -5.02
CA LYS A 81 -1.39 -14.98 -3.87
C LYS A 81 -2.11 -14.65 -2.56
N ALA A 82 -2.86 -13.56 -2.50
CA ALA A 82 -3.66 -13.20 -1.32
C ALA A 82 -4.66 -14.32 -0.97
N ARG A 83 -5.36 -14.87 -1.98
CA ARG A 83 -6.29 -16.00 -1.79
C ARG A 83 -5.59 -17.23 -1.24
N TRP A 84 -4.40 -17.56 -1.72
CA TRP A 84 -3.64 -18.69 -1.21
C TRP A 84 -3.34 -18.55 0.29
N TYR A 85 -2.82 -17.39 0.72
CA TYR A 85 -2.56 -17.14 2.15
C TYR A 85 -3.84 -17.10 2.99
N LEU A 86 -4.95 -16.63 2.43
CA LEU A 86 -6.25 -16.66 3.11
C LEU A 86 -6.72 -18.11 3.34
N ASN A 87 -6.60 -18.97 2.34
CA ASN A 87 -6.96 -20.38 2.47
C ASN A 87 -6.09 -21.08 3.51
N THR A 88 -4.76 -20.88 3.47
CA THR A 88 -3.84 -21.43 4.47
C THR A 88 -4.16 -20.95 5.89
N LEU A 89 -4.56 -19.69 6.06
CA LEU A 89 -4.99 -19.18 7.35
C LEU A 89 -6.27 -19.86 7.84
N ILE A 90 -7.25 -20.06 6.96
CA ILE A 90 -8.50 -20.76 7.28
C ILE A 90 -8.19 -22.19 7.76
N GLU A 91 -7.39 -22.94 7.00
CA GLU A 91 -6.98 -24.30 7.35
C GLU A 91 -6.31 -24.36 8.73
N HIS A 92 -5.37 -23.46 9.00
CA HIS A 92 -4.67 -23.37 10.28
C HIS A 92 -5.61 -23.09 11.47
N GLU A 93 -6.59 -22.19 11.29
CA GLU A 93 -7.57 -21.88 12.33
C GLU A 93 -8.60 -23.01 12.52
N GLU A 94 -8.95 -23.76 11.48
CA GLU A 94 -9.78 -24.95 11.60
C GLU A 94 -9.07 -26.08 12.37
N GLU A 95 -7.78 -26.31 12.10
CA GLU A 95 -6.96 -27.29 12.82
C GLU A 95 -6.84 -26.94 14.31
N LYS A 96 -6.59 -25.67 14.63
CA LYS A 96 -6.59 -25.19 16.02
C LYS A 96 -7.88 -25.50 16.76
N LYS A 97 -9.04 -25.27 16.12
CA LYS A 97 -10.35 -25.56 16.72
C LYS A 97 -10.55 -27.05 16.98
N LYS A 98 -10.13 -27.92 16.05
CA LYS A 98 -10.20 -29.38 16.22
C LYS A 98 -9.33 -29.85 17.39
N ASN A 99 -8.13 -29.30 17.54
CA ASN A 99 -7.21 -29.66 18.62
C ASN A 99 -7.63 -29.11 20.01
N GLN A 100 -8.61 -28.23 20.06
CA GLN A 100 -9.19 -27.65 21.28
C GLN A 100 -10.52 -28.30 21.67
N SER A 101 -11.07 -29.18 20.82
CA SER A 101 -12.32 -29.94 21.04
C SER A 101 -11.99 -31.35 21.51
#